data_AF-A0A2V6E9F6-F1
#
_entry.id   AF-A0A2V6E9F6-F1
#
_cell.length_a   1.000
_cell.length_b   1.000
_cell.length_c   1.000
_cell.angle_alpha   90.00
_cell.angle_beta   90.00
_cell.angle_gamma   90.00
#
_symmetry.space_group_name_H-M   'P 1'
#
loop_
_entity.id
_entity.type
_entity.pdbx_description
1 polymer ?
#
loop_
_entity_poly.entity_id
_entity_poly.type
_entity_poly.pdbx_seq_one_letter_code
_entity_poly.pdbx_strand_id
1 'polypeptide(L)'
;DLDYAQMCPRRVSTSGAIKFEGQSLFLSSALAGWSVGLKPITGDRLEVWFGRLLLGQVDVAASSFIRADSHLDKLQKVAAICPIKTANRTNGV
;
A
#
# COMPACT_ATOMS: atom_id res chain seq x y z
N ASP A 1 -10.18 4.67 18.34
CA ASP A 1 -9.12 4.34 17.38
C ASP A 1 -9.34 2.91 16.90
N LEU A 2 -8.78 2.52 15.75
CA LEU A 2 -8.91 1.13 15.26
C LEU A 2 -7.98 0.20 16.06
N ASP A 3 -8.49 -0.97 16.44
CA ASP A 3 -7.68 -2.01 17.07
C ASP A 3 -6.98 -2.85 16.00
N TYR A 4 -5.66 -2.97 16.15
CA TYR A 4 -4.75 -3.57 15.19
C TYR A 4 -4.02 -4.74 15.87
N ALA A 5 -4.77 -5.77 16.25
CA ALA A 5 -4.23 -6.95 16.91
C ALA A 5 -3.08 -7.56 16.07
N GLN A 6 -1.93 -7.79 16.70
CA GLN A 6 -0.71 -8.34 16.08
C GLN A 6 -0.05 -7.45 15.00
N MET A 7 -0.43 -6.17 14.91
CA MET A 7 0.25 -5.19 14.04
C MET A 7 0.77 -4.03 14.88
N CYS A 8 1.71 -3.25 14.33
CA CYS A 8 2.21 -2.04 14.98
C CYS A 8 1.34 -0.84 14.57
N PRO A 9 0.48 -0.30 15.45
CA PRO A 9 -0.32 0.87 15.12
C PRO A 9 0.57 2.12 15.03
N ARG A 10 0.40 2.92 13.98
CA ARG A 10 1.07 4.21 13.79
C ARG A 10 0.06 5.30 13.42
N ARG A 11 0.15 6.41 14.14
CA ARG A 11 -0.63 7.61 13.86
C ARG A 11 -0.12 8.30 12.60
N VAL A 12 -1.02 8.59 11.68
CA VAL A 12 -0.76 9.39 10.48
C VAL A 12 -0.79 10.87 10.84
N SER A 13 0.26 11.59 10.44
CA SER A 13 0.38 13.05 10.62
C SER A 13 -0.70 13.80 9.83
N THR A 14 -0.85 15.09 10.12
CA THR A 14 -1.73 15.98 9.35
C THR A 14 -1.34 16.08 7.87
N SER A 15 -0.07 15.83 7.54
CA SER A 15 0.44 15.78 6.17
C SER A 15 0.19 14.44 5.47
N GLY A 16 -0.42 13.45 6.14
CA GLY A 16 -0.69 12.13 5.54
C GLY A 16 0.51 11.17 5.59
N ALA A 17 1.48 11.42 6.46
CA ALA A 17 2.70 10.62 6.58
C ALA A 17 2.80 9.90 7.92
N ILE A 18 3.55 8.80 7.97
CA ILE A 18 3.92 8.09 9.19
C ILE A 18 5.41 8.20 9.43
N LYS A 19 5.81 8.16 10.71
CA LYS A 19 7.22 8.02 11.09
C LYS A 19 7.53 6.56 11.38
N PHE A 20 8.50 6.00 10.67
CA PHE A 20 8.97 4.62 10.84
C PHE A 20 10.49 4.58 10.67
N GLU A 21 11.20 3.97 11.62
CA GLU A 21 12.67 3.86 11.62
C GLU A 21 13.45 5.15 11.32
N GLY A 22 12.95 6.29 11.82
CA GLY A 22 13.57 7.60 11.59
C GLY A 22 13.28 8.22 10.22
N GLN A 23 12.58 7.50 9.34
CA GLN A 23 12.11 7.98 8.05
C GLN A 23 10.64 8.46 8.11
N SER A 24 10.27 9.37 7.21
CA SER A 24 8.90 9.85 7.03
C SER A 24 8.35 9.28 5.73
N LEU A 25 7.28 8.49 5.82
CA LEU A 25 6.67 7.81 4.67
C LEU A 25 5.29 8.40 4.42
N PHE A 26 5.09 9.00 3.24
CA PHE A 26 3.80 9.54 2.85
C PHE A 26 2.87 8.40 2.39
N LEU A 27 1.72 8.29 3.03
CA LEU A 27 0.68 7.31 2.70
C LEU A 27 -0.44 7.97 1.91
N SER A 28 -1.15 8.90 2.56
CA SER A 28 -2.25 9.67 2.01
C SER A 28 -2.72 10.71 3.02
N SER A 29 -3.00 11.93 2.55
CA SER A 29 -3.61 12.99 3.37
C SER A 29 -5.02 12.63 3.85
N ALA A 30 -5.73 11.75 3.15
CA ALA A 30 -7.07 11.30 3.55
C ALA A 30 -7.06 10.51 4.88
N LEU A 31 -5.91 9.96 5.27
CA LEU A 31 -5.72 9.22 6.51
C LEU A 31 -5.22 10.12 7.66
N ALA A 32 -5.09 11.43 7.43
CA ALA A 32 -4.62 12.36 8.45
C ALA A 32 -5.43 12.26 9.74
N GLY A 33 -4.74 12.08 10.86
CA GLY A 33 -5.40 11.93 12.15
C GLY A 33 -5.99 10.54 12.42
N TRP A 34 -5.77 9.57 11.55
CA TRP A 34 -6.10 8.16 11.81
C TRP A 34 -4.87 7.35 12.18
N SER A 35 -5.07 6.25 12.90
CA SER A 35 -4.02 5.23 13.08
C SER A 35 -4.14 4.17 12.00
N VAL A 36 -2.99 3.70 11.50
CA VAL A 36 -2.87 2.59 10.55
C VAL A 36 -2.09 1.45 11.20
N GLY A 37 -2.39 0.22 10.81
CA GLY A 37 -1.66 -0.96 11.24
C GLY A 37 -0.49 -1.23 10.29
N LEU A 38 0.70 -1.38 10.83
CA LEU A 38 1.88 -1.81 10.08
C LEU A 38 2.17 -3.27 10.39
N LYS A 39 2.28 -4.08 9.34
CA LYS A 39 2.61 -5.50 9.45
C LYS A 39 3.88 -5.80 8.65
N PRO A 40 4.97 -6.26 9.27
CA PRO A 40 6.18 -6.63 8.54
C PRO A 40 5.93 -7.89 7.69
N ILE A 41 6.41 -7.88 6.45
CA ILE A 41 6.38 -9.05 5.54
C ILE A 41 7.77 -9.67 5.42
N THR A 42 8.77 -8.84 5.15
CA THR A 42 10.16 -9.19 4.86
C THR A 42 11.02 -8.00 5.29
N GLY A 43 12.32 -8.19 5.55
CA GLY A 43 13.21 -7.19 6.20
C GLY A 43 12.85 -5.72 5.97
N ASP A 44 12.80 -5.28 4.70
CA ASP A 44 12.56 -3.87 4.34
C ASP A 44 11.14 -3.59 3.79
N ARG A 45 10.19 -4.52 3.97
CA ARG A 45 8.82 -4.41 3.45
C ARG A 45 7.75 -4.54 4.52
N LEU A 46 6.84 -3.59 4.54
CA LEU A 46 5.73 -3.51 5.47
C LEU A 46 4.40 -3.41 4.72
N GLU A 47 3.36 -4.09 5.17
CA GLU A 47 1.99 -3.82 4.74
C GLU A 47 1.40 -2.69 5.59
N VAL A 48 0.63 -1.84 4.94
CA VAL A 48 -0.13 -0.77 5.57
C VAL A 48 -1.61 -1.14 5.54
N TRP A 49 -2.20 -1.27 6.73
CA TRP A 49 -3.58 -1.68 6.93
C TRP A 49 -4.41 -0.55 7.55
N PHE A 50 -5.60 -0.32 7.01
CA PHE A 50 -6.62 0.53 7.63
C PHE A 50 -7.81 -0.33 8.05
N GLY A 51 -7.91 -0.63 9.35
CA GLY A 51 -8.79 -1.66 9.86
C GLY A 51 -8.51 -3.01 9.17
N ARG A 52 -9.46 -3.46 8.34
CA ARG A 52 -9.37 -4.71 7.55
C ARG A 52 -8.96 -4.50 6.10
N LEU A 53 -8.72 -3.25 5.68
CA LEU A 53 -8.36 -2.89 4.32
C LEU A 53 -6.84 -2.81 4.17
N LEU A 54 -6.28 -3.62 3.27
CA LEU A 54 -4.89 -3.46 2.85
C LEU A 54 -4.80 -2.23 1.93
N LEU A 55 -4.11 -1.20 2.37
CA LEU A 55 -3.89 0.03 1.59
C LEU A 55 -2.73 -0.13 0.61
N GLY A 56 -1.76 -0.95 0.95
CA GLY A 56 -0.55 -1.14 0.15
C GLY A 56 0.63 -1.64 0.95
N GLN A 57 1.80 -1.54 0.33
CA GLN A 57 3.07 -1.93 0.88
C GLN A 57 4.00 -0.73 0.93
N VAL A 58 4.79 -0.62 1.98
CA VAL A 58 5.91 0.31 2.11
C VAL A 58 7.18 -0.48 1.88
N ASP A 59 8.05 0.05 1.03
CA ASP A 59 9.45 -0.33 0.94
C ASP A 59 10.28 0.68 1.75
N VAL A 60 10.85 0.24 2.87
CA VAL A 60 11.63 1.07 3.80
C VAL A 60 12.94 1.50 3.14
N ALA A 61 13.61 0.56 2.45
CA ALA A 61 14.87 0.84 1.77
C ALA A 61 14.71 1.91 0.68
N ALA A 62 13.61 1.87 -0.07
CA ALA A 62 13.29 2.87 -1.08
C ALA A 62 12.50 4.07 -0.55
N SER A 63 12.10 4.08 0.73
CA SER A 63 11.18 5.06 1.32
C SER A 63 9.94 5.34 0.46
N SER A 64 9.38 4.27 -0.12
CA SER A 64 8.32 4.38 -1.12
C SER A 64 7.05 3.64 -0.67
N PHE A 65 5.89 4.16 -1.06
CA PHE A 65 4.59 3.55 -0.81
C PHE A 65 3.98 3.05 -2.11
N ILE A 66 3.76 1.74 -2.19
CA ILE A 66 3.16 1.02 -3.31
C ILE A 66 1.72 0.71 -2.92
N ARG A 67 0.76 1.34 -3.60
CA ARG A 67 -0.66 1.12 -3.29
C ARG A 67 -1.08 -0.30 -3.62
N ALA A 68 -1.95 -0.86 -2.79
CA ALA A 68 -2.68 -2.07 -3.14
C ALA A 68 -3.66 -1.72 -4.27
N ASP A 69 -3.73 -2.59 -5.27
CA ASP A 69 -4.71 -2.44 -6.33
C ASP A 69 -6.11 -2.76 -5.77
N SER A 70 -6.93 -1.72 -5.57
CA SER A 70 -8.29 -1.86 -5.06
C SER A 70 -9.27 -2.42 -6.09
N HIS A 71 -8.85 -2.57 -7.36
CA HIS A 71 -9.69 -3.11 -8.43
C HIS A 71 -9.62 -4.66 -8.52
N LEU A 72 -8.81 -5.32 -7.70
CA LEU A 72 -8.42 -6.71 -7.96
C LEU A 72 -9.07 -7.80 -7.10
N ASP A 73 -10.34 -7.63 -6.71
CA ASP A 73 -11.13 -8.76 -6.16
C ASP A 73 -11.47 -9.84 -7.20
N LYS A 74 -11.11 -9.65 -8.48
CA LYS A 74 -11.31 -10.66 -9.53
C LYS A 74 -10.08 -11.47 -9.94
N LEU A 75 -8.85 -11.17 -9.49
CA LEU A 75 -7.66 -11.94 -9.93
C LEU A 75 -7.03 -12.87 -8.90
N GLN A 76 -7.51 -12.94 -7.65
CA GLN A 76 -7.11 -14.05 -6.76
C GLN A 76 -7.63 -15.43 -7.21
N LYS A 77 -8.40 -15.49 -8.32
CA LYS A 77 -8.81 -16.73 -9.01
C LYS A 77 -8.31 -16.85 -10.46
N VAL A 78 -7.47 -15.94 -10.97
CA VAL A 78 -7.07 -15.93 -12.40
C VAL A 78 -5.55 -15.81 -12.57
N ALA A 79 -4.78 -16.55 -11.76
CA ALA A 79 -3.36 -16.79 -12.03
C ALA A 79 -3.14 -17.95 -13.04
N ALA A 80 -4.15 -18.30 -13.85
CA ALA A 80 -4.10 -19.43 -14.78
C ALA A 80 -4.28 -19.08 -16.27
N ILE A 81 -4.37 -17.80 -16.66
CA ILE A 81 -4.52 -17.44 -18.09
C ILE A 81 -3.63 -16.24 -18.44
N CYS A 82 -2.38 -16.52 -18.81
CA CYS A 82 -1.58 -15.64 -19.66
C CYS A 82 -2.19 -15.59 -21.09
N PRO A 83 -1.92 -14.59 -21.96
CA PRO A 83 -0.89 -13.56 -21.87
C PRO A 83 -1.38 -12.10 -22.06
N ILE A 84 -0.48 -11.17 -21.74
CA ILE A 84 -0.58 -9.73 -22.02
C ILE A 84 -0.47 -9.55 -23.55
N LYS A 85 -1.49 -8.97 -24.19
CA LYS A 85 -1.38 -8.42 -25.56
C LYS A 85 -1.10 -6.93 -25.46
N THR A 86 0.17 -6.55 -25.64
CA THR A 86 0.63 -5.16 -25.67
C THR A 86 0.63 -4.61 -27.10
N ALA A 87 0.16 -3.36 -27.24
CA ALA A 87 0.46 -2.38 -28.30
C ALA A 87 -0.09 -2.63 -29.72
N ASN A 88 -0.43 -1.64 -30.56
CA ASN A 88 -0.47 -0.18 -30.42
C ASN A 88 -1.39 0.38 -31.53
N ARG A 89 -2.00 1.53 -31.27
CA ARG A 89 -2.70 2.38 -32.24
C ARG A 89 -1.70 3.43 -32.74
N THR A 90 -1.44 3.51 -34.04
CA THR A 90 -0.79 4.66 -34.69
C THR A 90 -1.53 5.00 -35.98
N ASN A 91 -2.03 6.24 -36.04
CA ASN A 91 -2.65 6.87 -37.21
C ASN A 91 -1.57 7.56 -38.08
N GLY A 92 -1.90 7.75 -39.38
CA GLY A 92 -1.27 8.70 -40.32
C GLY A 92 -0.15 8.07 -41.15
N VAL A 93 -0.11 8.14 -42.49
CA VAL A 93 -0.79 8.97 -43.52
C VAL A 93 -1.04 8.09 -44.75
#